data_AF-A0A392M9K8-F1
#
_entry.id   AF-A0A392M9K8-F1
#
_cell.length_a   1.000
_cell.length_b   1.000
_cell.length_c   1.000
_cell.angle_alpha   90.00
_cell.angle_beta   90.00
_cell.angle_gamma   90.00
#
_symmetry.space_group_name_H-M   'P 1'
#
loop_
_entity.id
_entity.type
_entity.pdbx_description
1 polymer ?
#
loop_
_entity_poly.entity_id
_entity_poly.type
_entity_poly.pdbx_seq_one_letter_code
_entity_poly.pdbx_strand_id
1 'polypeptide(L)'
;MSFKNWKTEYVYARIKESSRHALEVLSEDLPATIAKISFPKTMRWNSQVMFSRPIRWILALHGDVVVPFWFAGVMSGNSSCGLRNTTSAVVQIENAESYSVAMRNAGVNIVVEDRKKKIVEQSNTLAESVNGQILIPKGLLDEVVNLVEAPIPVLGKFK
;
A
#
# COMPACT_ATOMS: atom_id res chain seq x y z
N MET A 1 -51.69 -20.02 24.45
CA MET A 1 -52.65 -20.80 23.65
C MET A 1 -51.86 -21.89 22.93
N SER A 2 -52.09 -23.16 23.26
CA SER A 2 -51.18 -24.27 22.92
C SER A 2 -51.48 -24.83 21.53
N PHE A 3 -50.47 -24.90 20.67
CA PHE A 3 -50.47 -25.75 19.48
C PHE A 3 -49.39 -26.82 19.67
N LYS A 4 -49.82 -28.08 19.68
CA LYS A 4 -48.95 -29.25 19.79
C LYS A 4 -48.85 -29.89 18.40
N ASN A 5 -47.66 -29.86 17.81
CA ASN A 5 -47.26 -30.71 16.70
C ASN A 5 -45.82 -31.19 16.96
N TRP A 6 -45.57 -32.49 16.76
CA TRP A 6 -44.24 -33.11 16.88
C TRP A 6 -43.22 -32.39 15.99
N LYS A 7 -42.22 -31.72 16.58
CA LYS A 7 -41.01 -31.20 15.93
C LYS A 7 -40.03 -30.78 17.01
N THR A 8 -38.77 -31.19 16.88
CA THR A 8 -37.63 -30.90 17.75
C THR A 8 -37.67 -29.49 18.35
N GLU A 9 -37.55 -29.38 19.68
CA GLU A 9 -37.44 -28.08 20.36
C GLU A 9 -36.05 -27.49 20.11
N TYR A 10 -36.00 -26.29 19.54
CA TYR A 10 -34.77 -25.53 19.34
C TYR A 10 -34.71 -24.41 20.38
N VAL A 11 -33.56 -24.30 21.05
CA VAL A 11 -33.22 -23.11 21.83
C VAL A 11 -32.20 -22.32 21.01
N TYR A 12 -32.48 -21.05 20.75
CA TYR A 12 -31.53 -20.14 20.13
C TYR A 12 -31.32 -18.94 21.04
N ALA A 13 -30.08 -18.44 21.07
CA ALA A 13 -29.74 -17.19 21.73
C ALA A 13 -29.59 -16.10 20.66
N ARG A 14 -30.23 -14.95 20.89
CA ARG A 14 -30.00 -13.75 20.08
C ARG A 14 -28.92 -12.93 20.77
N ILE A 15 -27.69 -13.06 20.30
CA ILE A 15 -26.58 -12.23 20.75
C ILE A 15 -26.69 -10.90 20.00
N LYS A 16 -26.78 -9.79 20.74
CA LYS A 16 -26.69 -8.44 20.18
C LYS A 16 -25.34 -7.88 20.57
N GLU A 17 -24.40 -7.89 19.65
CA GLU A 17 -23.11 -7.23 19.83
C GLU A 17 -23.28 -5.72 19.63
N SER A 18 -22.64 -4.93 20.50
CA SER A 18 -22.59 -3.48 20.36
C SER A 18 -21.72 -3.12 19.15
N SER A 19 -22.28 -2.40 18.18
CA SER A 19 -21.50 -1.85 17.06
C SER A 19 -20.46 -0.86 17.58
N ARG A 20 -19.22 -1.00 17.13
CA ARG A 20 -18.14 -0.03 17.37
C ARG A 20 -17.98 0.89 16.18
N HIS A 21 -17.53 2.12 16.41
CA HIS A 21 -17.21 3.02 15.31
C HIS A 21 -15.98 2.50 14.54
N ALA A 22 -16.03 2.54 13.21
CA ALA A 22 -14.93 2.05 12.36
C ALA A 22 -13.59 2.71 12.72
N LEU A 23 -13.59 4.02 12.99
CA LEU A 23 -12.39 4.75 13.39
C LEU A 23 -11.78 4.22 14.68
N GLU A 24 -12.59 3.88 15.69
CA GLU A 24 -12.08 3.32 16.95
C GLU A 24 -11.38 1.98 16.71
N VAL A 25 -12.03 1.09 15.97
CA VAL A 25 -11.48 -0.23 15.64
C VAL A 25 -10.20 -0.09 14.83
N LEU A 26 -10.19 0.76 13.80
CA LEU A 26 -9.02 0.98 12.96
C LEU A 26 -7.86 1.60 13.74
N SER A 27 -8.12 2.59 14.59
CA SER A 27 -7.10 3.22 15.43
C SER A 27 -6.44 2.24 16.41
N GLU A 28 -7.19 1.29 16.94
CA GLU A 28 -6.68 0.26 17.85
C GLU A 28 -5.93 -0.86 17.10
N ASP A 29 -6.48 -1.35 15.99
CA ASP A 29 -6.02 -2.57 15.34
C ASP A 29 -4.89 -2.34 14.32
N LEU A 30 -4.82 -1.16 13.69
CA LEU A 30 -3.80 -0.88 12.67
C LEU A 30 -2.37 -0.97 13.22
N PRO A 31 -2.01 -0.40 14.40
CA PRO A 31 -0.68 -0.57 14.98
C PRO A 31 -0.28 -2.04 15.14
N ALA A 32 -1.18 -2.87 15.67
CA ALA A 32 -0.93 -4.30 15.86
C ALA A 32 -0.84 -5.05 14.53
N THR A 33 -1.60 -4.64 13.52
CA THR A 33 -1.57 -5.21 12.18
C THR A 33 -0.26 -4.90 11.48
N ILE A 34 0.20 -3.64 11.53
CA ILE A 34 1.49 -3.22 10.97
C ILE A 34 2.64 -3.95 11.66
N ALA A 35 2.58 -4.15 12.98
CA ALA A 35 3.58 -4.89 13.75
C ALA A 35 3.74 -6.36 13.32
N LYS A 36 2.71 -6.97 12.72
CA LYS A 36 2.73 -8.36 12.26
C LYS A 36 3.39 -8.53 10.88
N ILE A 37 3.71 -7.44 10.18
CA ILE A 37 4.38 -7.52 8.88
C ILE A 37 5.81 -8.04 9.09
N SER A 38 6.08 -9.22 8.52
CA SER A 38 7.39 -9.87 8.61
C SER A 38 8.24 -9.56 7.38
N PHE A 39 9.53 -9.34 7.61
CA PHE A 39 10.50 -9.10 6.56
C PHE A 39 11.71 -10.03 6.73
N PRO A 40 12.32 -10.52 5.63
CA PRO A 40 13.53 -11.35 5.72
C PRO A 40 14.71 -10.64 6.39
N LYS A 41 14.78 -9.31 6.26
CA LYS A 41 15.74 -8.46 6.96
C LYS A 41 15.00 -7.33 7.65
N THR A 42 15.21 -7.22 8.96
CA THR A 42 14.61 -6.19 9.80
C THR A 42 15.69 -5.37 10.49
N MET A 43 15.35 -4.15 10.87
CA MET A 43 16.18 -3.28 11.70
C MET A 43 15.33 -2.60 12.78
N ARG A 44 15.99 -2.08 13.81
CA ARG A 44 15.40 -1.18 14.81
C ARG A 44 15.96 0.22 14.60
N TRP A 45 15.11 1.24 14.72
CA TRP A 45 15.50 2.63 14.54
C TRP A 45 14.67 3.54 15.45
N ASN A 46 15.32 4.20 16.42
CA ASN A 46 14.71 5.13 17.38
C ASN A 46 13.42 4.63 18.07
N SER A 47 13.19 3.31 18.07
CA SER A 47 12.06 2.62 18.68
C SER A 47 12.43 1.14 18.85
N GLN A 48 11.65 0.41 19.64
CA GLN A 48 11.81 -1.05 19.78
C GLN A 48 11.16 -1.84 18.63
N VAL A 49 10.44 -1.14 17.74
CA VAL A 49 9.75 -1.76 16.60
C VAL A 49 10.77 -2.25 15.58
N MET A 50 10.58 -3.49 15.12
CA MET A 50 11.36 -4.07 14.02
C MET A 50 10.60 -3.87 12.71
N PHE A 51 11.25 -3.28 11.71
CA PHE A 51 10.69 -3.09 10.38
C PHE A 51 11.80 -3.19 9.33
N SER A 52 11.46 -3.36 8.04
CA SER A 52 12.47 -3.45 6.98
C SER A 52 13.32 -2.19 6.84
N ARG A 53 12.74 -1.01 7.12
CA ARG A 53 13.36 0.31 7.08
C ARG A 53 12.69 1.25 8.10
N PRO A 54 13.34 2.38 8.47
CA PRO A 54 12.70 3.37 9.33
C PRO A 54 11.43 3.93 8.68
N ILE A 55 10.31 3.85 9.39
CA ILE A 55 9.03 4.45 8.98
C ILE A 55 9.18 5.96 9.12
N ARG A 56 8.85 6.71 8.05
CA ARG A 56 9.03 8.16 7.98
C ARG A 56 7.71 8.93 8.12
N TRP A 57 6.64 8.36 7.60
CA TRP A 57 5.27 8.85 7.73
C TRP A 57 4.31 7.66 7.64
N ILE A 58 3.07 7.86 8.09
CA ILE A 58 1.99 6.89 7.95
C ILE A 58 0.79 7.65 7.41
N LEU A 59 0.33 7.29 6.21
CA LEU A 59 -0.94 7.77 5.68
C LEU A 59 -2.04 6.77 6.06
N ALA A 60 -3.06 7.23 6.77
CA ALA A 60 -4.20 6.41 7.15
C ALA A 60 -5.50 7.22 7.10
N LEU A 61 -6.33 6.91 6.10
CA LEU A 61 -7.59 7.60 5.82
C LEU A 61 -8.73 6.58 5.76
N HIS A 62 -9.89 6.96 6.30
CA HIS A 62 -11.16 6.29 6.12
C HIS A 62 -12.15 7.31 5.50
N GLY A 63 -12.30 7.24 4.18
CA GLY A 63 -12.88 8.35 3.41
C GLY A 63 -11.98 9.58 3.49
N ASP A 64 -12.52 10.70 3.94
CA ASP A 64 -11.84 11.98 4.19
C ASP A 64 -11.33 12.15 5.63
N VAL A 65 -11.56 11.16 6.50
CA VAL A 65 -11.18 11.24 7.91
C VAL A 65 -9.86 10.53 8.17
N VAL A 66 -8.91 11.21 8.82
CA VAL A 66 -7.68 10.60 9.32
C VAL A 66 -8.01 9.58 10.41
N VAL A 67 -7.44 8.38 10.30
CA VAL A 67 -7.48 7.36 11.35
C VAL A 67 -6.31 7.62 12.31
N PRO A 68 -6.52 8.17 13.52
CA PRO A 68 -5.42 8.59 14.39
C PRO A 68 -4.81 7.41 15.13
N PHE A 69 -3.50 7.19 14.98
CA PHE A 69 -2.73 6.27 15.80
C PHE A 69 -1.25 6.61 15.77
N TRP A 70 -0.50 6.05 16.73
CA TRP A 70 0.95 6.13 16.80
C TRP A 70 1.56 4.77 16.51
N PHE A 71 2.60 4.72 15.67
CA PHE A 71 3.36 3.51 15.43
C PHE A 71 4.83 3.84 15.17
N ALA A 72 5.74 3.10 15.82
CA ALA A 72 7.19 3.29 15.68
C ALA A 72 7.68 4.75 15.85
N GLY A 73 7.00 5.54 16.73
CA GLY A 73 7.32 6.95 16.96
C GLY A 73 6.77 7.93 15.91
N VAL A 74 5.91 7.47 15.01
CA VAL A 74 5.28 8.26 13.94
C VAL A 74 3.77 8.31 14.15
N MET A 75 3.18 9.50 14.08
CA MET A 75 1.73 9.69 14.09
C MET A 75 1.18 9.52 12.66
N SER A 76 0.04 8.85 12.52
CA SER A 76 -0.68 8.78 11.26
C SER A 76 -1.25 10.15 10.85
N GLY A 77 -1.44 10.34 9.54
CA GLY A 77 -1.98 11.57 8.96
C GLY A 77 -2.52 11.36 7.55
N ASN A 78 -2.72 12.46 6.84
CA ASN A 78 -3.23 12.53 5.47
C ASN A 78 -2.15 12.93 4.44
N SER A 79 -0.88 12.87 4.84
CA SER A 79 0.25 13.29 4.01
C SER A 79 1.03 12.09 3.46
N SER A 80 1.42 12.18 2.19
CA SER A 80 2.33 11.25 1.51
C SER A 80 3.54 12.02 0.94
N CYS A 81 4.45 11.33 0.26
CA CYS A 81 5.60 11.94 -0.40
C CYS A 81 5.69 11.50 -1.87
N GLY A 82 6.12 12.40 -2.75
CA GLY A 82 6.40 12.10 -4.15
C GLY A 82 7.80 11.48 -4.35
N LEU A 83 8.32 11.58 -5.58
CA LEU A 83 9.65 11.06 -5.92
C LEU A 83 10.76 11.80 -5.16
N ARG A 84 11.79 11.05 -4.74
CA ARG A 84 12.87 11.51 -3.83
C ARG A 84 13.70 12.72 -4.30
N ASN A 85 13.54 13.17 -5.53
CA ASN A 85 14.29 14.30 -6.11
C ASN A 85 13.37 15.33 -6.79
N THR A 86 12.12 15.43 -6.36
CA THR A 86 11.13 16.38 -6.91
C THR A 86 10.75 17.43 -5.86
N THR A 87 10.51 18.67 -6.28
CA THR A 87 10.12 19.80 -5.41
C THR A 87 8.83 19.56 -4.61
N SER A 88 8.01 18.56 -5.00
CA SER A 88 6.86 18.08 -4.22
C SER A 88 7.29 17.12 -3.12
N ALA A 89 7.92 17.64 -2.06
CA ALA A 89 8.41 16.83 -0.94
C ALA A 89 7.27 16.17 -0.13
N VAL A 90 6.08 16.77 -0.12
CA VAL A 90 4.90 16.27 0.60
C VAL A 90 3.66 16.48 -0.27
N VAL A 91 2.81 15.46 -0.35
CA VAL A 91 1.55 15.43 -1.08
C VAL A 91 0.43 15.28 -0.06
N GLN A 92 -0.47 16.27 0.03
CA GLN A 92 -1.67 16.16 0.86
C GLN A 92 -2.71 15.32 0.12
N ILE A 93 -3.35 14.40 0.85
CA ILE A 93 -4.37 13.51 0.33
C ILE A 93 -5.68 13.85 1.03
N GLU A 94 -6.64 14.34 0.25
CA GLU A 94 -7.92 14.85 0.79
C GLU A 94 -8.82 13.71 1.29
N ASN A 95 -8.80 12.58 0.60
CA ASN A 95 -9.58 11.39 0.92
C ASN A 95 -8.92 10.14 0.33
N ALA A 96 -9.30 8.97 0.85
CA ALA A 96 -8.75 7.69 0.45
C ALA A 96 -8.88 7.44 -1.07
N GLU A 97 -9.98 7.85 -1.68
CA GLU A 97 -10.30 7.64 -3.09
C GLU A 97 -9.37 8.44 -4.03
N SER A 98 -8.98 9.65 -3.63
CA SER A 98 -8.12 10.53 -4.42
C SER A 98 -6.63 10.16 -4.34
N TYR A 99 -6.23 9.26 -3.43
CA TYR A 99 -4.83 8.86 -3.22
C TYR A 99 -4.11 8.49 -4.54
N SER A 100 -4.74 7.65 -5.36
CA SER A 100 -4.15 7.17 -6.61
C SER A 100 -3.85 8.30 -7.61
N VAL A 101 -4.78 9.26 -7.72
CA VAL A 101 -4.68 10.41 -8.63
C VAL A 101 -3.64 11.40 -8.10
N ALA A 102 -3.67 11.71 -6.81
CA ALA A 102 -2.72 12.61 -6.17
C ALA A 102 -1.28 12.10 -6.29
N MET A 103 -1.06 10.80 -6.05
CA MET A 103 0.27 10.19 -6.21
C MET A 103 0.72 10.20 -7.68
N ARG A 104 -0.19 9.93 -8.63
CA ARG A 104 0.12 10.01 -10.06
C ARG A 104 0.56 11.41 -10.48
N ASN A 105 -0.12 12.45 -9.98
CA ASN A 105 0.25 13.85 -10.22
C ASN A 105 1.61 14.19 -9.59
N ALA A 106 1.97 13.54 -8.48
CA ALA A 106 3.29 13.62 -7.86
C ALA A 106 4.36 12.75 -8.54
N GLY A 107 4.05 12.14 -9.69
CA GLY A 107 4.97 11.34 -10.50
C GLY A 107 5.06 9.87 -10.08
N VAL A 108 4.25 9.40 -9.14
CA VAL A 108 4.25 8.02 -8.63
C VAL A 108 3.05 7.26 -9.17
N ASN A 109 3.28 6.16 -9.90
CA ASN A 109 2.19 5.29 -10.36
C ASN A 109 2.02 4.10 -9.43
N ILE A 110 0.94 4.07 -8.65
CA ILE A 110 0.71 2.98 -7.69
C ILE A 110 0.14 1.71 -8.35
N VAL A 111 -0.44 1.80 -9.54
CA VAL A 111 -1.06 0.67 -10.23
C VAL A 111 0.04 -0.20 -10.83
N VAL A 112 0.19 -1.42 -10.31
CA VAL A 112 1.25 -2.36 -10.71
C VAL A 112 1.16 -2.69 -12.20
N GLU A 113 -0.03 -3.00 -12.71
CA GLU A 113 -0.22 -3.38 -14.12
C GLU A 113 0.10 -2.23 -15.09
N ASP A 114 -0.27 -0.99 -14.75
CA ASP A 114 0.12 0.19 -15.53
C ASP A 114 1.65 0.34 -15.59
N ARG A 115 2.34 0.11 -14.47
CA ARG A 115 3.81 0.17 -14.43
C ARG A 115 4.44 -0.96 -15.23
N LYS A 116 3.92 -2.20 -15.14
CA LYS A 116 4.40 -3.33 -15.96
C LYS A 116 4.29 -3.01 -17.45
N LYS A 117 3.12 -2.53 -17.88
CA LYS A 117 2.87 -2.13 -19.27
C LYS A 117 3.86 -1.06 -19.73
N LYS A 118 4.04 0.00 -18.93
CA LYS A 118 4.99 1.07 -19.21
C LYS A 118 6.43 0.56 -19.33
N ILE A 119 6.88 -0.32 -18.43
CA ILE A 119 8.23 -0.92 -18.48
C ILE A 119 8.41 -1.67 -19.79
N VAL A 120 7.49 -2.58 -20.13
CA VAL A 120 7.61 -3.42 -21.32
C VAL A 120 7.59 -2.58 -22.60
N GLU A 121 6.62 -1.67 -22.73
CA GLU A 121 6.48 -0.82 -23.92
C GLU A 121 7.73 0.05 -24.13
N GLN A 122 8.15 0.79 -23.12
CA GLN A 122 9.28 1.71 -23.24
C GLN A 122 10.62 0.96 -23.42
N SER A 123 10.80 -0.19 -22.78
CA SER A 123 12.00 -1.01 -22.97
C SER A 123 12.06 -1.64 -24.37
N ASN A 124 10.93 -2.10 -24.92
CA ASN A 124 10.87 -2.59 -26.31
C ASN A 124 11.26 -1.49 -27.29
N THR A 125 10.67 -0.29 -27.16
CA THR A 125 10.98 0.85 -28.04
C THR A 125 12.46 1.24 -27.99
N LEU A 126 13.09 1.24 -26.80
CA LEU A 126 14.53 1.51 -26.68
C LEU A 126 15.39 0.41 -27.30
N ALA A 127 15.00 -0.85 -27.15
CA ALA A 127 15.73 -1.97 -27.74
C ALA A 127 15.65 -1.92 -29.28
N GLU A 128 14.47 -1.68 -29.83
CA GLU A 128 14.24 -1.53 -31.28
C GLU A 128 15.08 -0.40 -31.88
N SER A 129 15.30 0.69 -31.14
CA SER A 129 16.11 1.84 -31.60
C SER A 129 17.59 1.48 -31.89
N VAL A 130 18.06 0.34 -31.37
CA VAL A 130 19.40 -0.19 -31.61
C VAL A 130 19.37 -1.57 -32.28
N ASN A 131 18.25 -1.93 -32.92
CA ASN A 131 18.01 -3.27 -33.50
C ASN A 131 18.22 -4.41 -32.49
N GLY A 132 17.98 -4.14 -31.21
CA GLY A 132 18.05 -5.11 -30.13
C GLY A 132 16.67 -5.68 -29.79
N GLN A 133 16.68 -6.69 -28.93
CA GLN A 133 15.47 -7.26 -28.34
C GLN A 133 15.67 -7.38 -26.84
N ILE A 134 14.63 -7.04 -26.08
CA ILE A 134 14.61 -7.17 -24.63
C ILE A 134 14.35 -8.65 -24.26
N LEU A 135 15.19 -9.16 -23.38
CA LEU A 135 15.02 -10.46 -22.74
C LEU A 135 14.40 -10.26 -21.35
N ILE A 136 13.23 -10.82 -21.11
CA ILE A 136 12.56 -10.79 -19.79
C ILE A 136 12.42 -12.22 -19.26
N PRO A 137 13.37 -12.69 -18.44
CA PRO A 137 13.22 -13.95 -17.72
C PRO A 137 11.96 -13.97 -16.85
N LYS A 138 11.45 -15.18 -16.58
CA LYS A 138 10.26 -15.38 -15.75
C LYS A 138 10.46 -14.73 -14.37
N GLY A 139 9.49 -13.91 -13.95
CA GLY A 139 9.49 -13.21 -12.66
C GLY A 139 10.29 -11.91 -12.62
N LEU A 140 11.15 -11.62 -13.61
CA LEU A 140 11.95 -10.39 -13.60
C LEU A 140 11.07 -9.14 -13.65
N LEU A 141 10.03 -9.14 -14.49
CA LEU A 141 9.11 -8.01 -14.59
C LEU A 141 8.36 -7.76 -13.28
N ASP A 142 7.95 -8.82 -12.59
CA ASP A 142 7.28 -8.73 -11.28
C ASP A 142 8.21 -8.21 -10.19
N GLU A 143 9.49 -8.54 -10.25
CA GLU A 143 10.49 -7.98 -9.34
C GLU A 143 10.72 -6.49 -9.64
N VAL A 144 11.06 -6.15 -10.89
CA VAL A 144 11.40 -4.79 -11.32
C VAL A 144 10.25 -3.82 -11.06
N VAL A 145 9.00 -4.23 -11.34
CA VAL A 145 7.84 -3.38 -11.08
C VAL A 145 7.67 -3.08 -9.60
N ASN A 146 8.06 -3.98 -8.70
CA ASN A 146 7.97 -3.73 -7.26
C ASN A 146 9.15 -2.91 -6.71
N LEU A 147 10.21 -2.69 -7.50
CA LEU A 147 11.36 -1.88 -7.11
C LEU A 147 11.25 -0.42 -7.55
N VAL A 148 10.42 -0.11 -8.55
CA VAL A 148 10.38 1.23 -9.18
C VAL A 148 8.97 1.79 -9.24
N GLU A 149 8.77 2.89 -8.54
CA GLU A 149 7.48 3.60 -8.45
C GLU A 149 7.18 4.48 -9.69
N ALA A 150 8.23 4.90 -10.41
CA ALA A 150 8.16 5.68 -11.63
C ALA A 150 9.15 5.14 -12.68
N PRO A 151 8.78 4.09 -13.44
CA PRO A 151 9.71 3.44 -14.34
C PRO A 151 10.12 4.35 -15.50
N ILE A 152 11.43 4.45 -15.72
CA ILE A 152 12.07 5.11 -16.85
C ILE A 152 13.19 4.19 -17.32
N PRO A 153 12.97 3.38 -18.38
CA PRO A 153 14.02 2.59 -18.99
C PRO A 153 15.12 3.49 -19.57
N VAL A 154 16.37 3.04 -19.47
CA VAL A 154 17.54 3.76 -19.98
C VAL A 154 18.37 2.80 -20.83
N LEU A 155 18.79 3.26 -22.00
CA LEU A 155 19.68 2.52 -22.87
C LEU A 155 21.14 2.80 -22.46
N GLY A 156 21.82 1.78 -21.93
CA GLY A 156 23.24 1.84 -21.57
C GLY A 156 24.14 1.31 -22.68
N LYS A 157 25.38 1.82 -22.75
CA LYS A 157 26.44 1.29 -23.61
C LYS A 157 27.69 1.05 -22.77
N PHE A 158 28.29 -0.12 -22.89
CA PHE A 158 29.61 -0.40 -22.33
C PHE A 158 30.69 -0.13 -23.39
N LYS A 159 31.82 0.41 -22.94
CA LYS A 159 33.03 0.58 -23.75
C LYS A 159 34.12 -0.30 -23.18
#